data_AF-A0A441ZBI7-F1
#
_entry.id   AF-A0A441ZBI7-F1
#
_cell.length_a   1.000
_cell.length_b   1.000
_cell.length_c   1.000
_cell.angle_alpha   90.00
_cell.angle_beta   90.00
_cell.angle_gamma   90.00
#
_symmetry.space_group_name_H-M   'P 1'
#
loop_
_entity.id
_entity.type
_entity.pdbx_description
1 polymer ?
#
loop_
_entity_poly.entity_id
_entity_poly.type
_entity_poly.pdbx_seq_one_letter_code
_entity_poly.pdbx_strand_id
1 'polypeptide(L)'
;MTVTDGNGDVSLPGTLSVQIVDDVPTANADANSVAAGSHAEISGNVITGVGETDPATSADVKGADGASVTSAYGTGAPQDVTSAVTGTTIAGQYGTLTLYSDGHYTYDRAANTPGGVSDVFHYTLTDGDGDQSSTTLTINIGNEPPKLGDIPAAGADGAVVNEAGLATGTLHDGSNATSGTISFSSPDGVGSVSLGGNALSSEAANPTVFTAGPGANGQVSAYYTYDSATGTGTIHYTYTLTADYLDAAGDNGPNVEANPSFTVTVTDLDGQPASSTLTINVIDDVPTAKADTDAAQSGET
;
A
#
# COMPACT_ATOMS: atom_id res chain seq x y z
N MET A 1 -69.54 -19.41 13.44
CA MET A 1 -69.63 -20.88 13.52
C MET A 1 -70.84 -21.25 14.35
N THR A 2 -71.72 -22.10 13.82
CA THR A 2 -72.77 -22.78 14.58
C THR A 2 -72.52 -24.28 14.49
N VAL A 3 -72.86 -25.02 15.54
CA VAL A 3 -72.76 -26.48 15.55
C VAL A 3 -74.17 -27.03 15.56
N THR A 4 -74.45 -27.98 14.68
CA THR A 4 -75.73 -28.72 14.65
C THR A 4 -75.50 -30.11 15.21
N ASP A 5 -76.27 -30.50 16.23
CA ASP A 5 -76.15 -31.84 16.79
C ASP A 5 -76.90 -32.89 15.96
N GLY A 6 -76.86 -34.16 16.41
CA GLY A 6 -77.48 -35.28 15.71
C GLY A 6 -79.02 -35.29 15.69
N ASN A 7 -79.68 -34.39 16.44
CA ASN A 7 -81.14 -34.23 16.42
C ASN A 7 -81.59 -33.00 15.60
N GLY A 8 -80.66 -32.15 15.15
CA GLY A 8 -80.93 -30.98 14.32
C GLY A 8 -80.92 -29.65 15.07
N ASP A 9 -80.67 -29.63 16.38
CA ASP A 9 -80.55 -28.40 17.16
C ASP A 9 -79.26 -27.65 16.78
N VAL A 10 -79.39 -26.34 16.56
CA VAL A 10 -78.29 -25.46 16.12
C VAL A 10 -77.88 -24.52 17.25
N SER A 11 -76.59 -24.46 17.55
CA SER A 11 -76.05 -23.53 18.56
C SER A 11 -76.28 -22.07 18.15
N LEU A 12 -76.25 -21.15 19.14
CA LEU A 12 -76.14 -19.72 18.85
C LEU A 12 -74.86 -19.43 18.03
N PRO A 13 -74.88 -18.44 17.12
CA PRO A 13 -73.71 -18.12 16.30
C PRO A 13 -72.57 -17.58 17.17
N GLY A 14 -71.46 -18.32 17.22
CA GLY A 14 -70.19 -17.83 17.73
C GLY A 14 -69.34 -17.24 16.60
N THR A 15 -68.43 -16.32 16.92
CA THR A 15 -67.40 -15.86 15.98
C THR A 15 -66.11 -16.67 16.22
N LEU A 16 -65.46 -17.07 15.12
CA LEU A 16 -64.07 -17.52 15.16
C LEU A 16 -63.24 -16.30 14.77
N SER A 17 -62.38 -15.85 15.67
CA SER A 17 -61.38 -14.82 15.39
C SER A 17 -60.03 -15.52 15.27
N VAL A 18 -59.38 -15.37 14.12
CA VAL A 18 -57.99 -15.77 13.91
C VAL A 18 -57.19 -14.48 13.80
N GLN A 19 -56.18 -14.32 14.64
CA GLN A 19 -55.19 -13.26 14.46
C GLN A 19 -54.09 -13.77 13.56
N ILE A 20 -53.76 -12.99 12.54
CA ILE A 20 -52.52 -13.16 11.77
C ILE A 20 -51.49 -12.24 12.42
N VAL A 21 -50.29 -12.75 12.63
CA VAL A 21 -49.16 -12.02 13.20
C VAL A 21 -48.16 -11.83 12.06
N ASP A 22 -47.82 -10.58 11.76
CA ASP A 22 -46.73 -10.27 10.83
C ASP A 22 -45.41 -10.75 11.39
N ASP A 23 -44.57 -11.28 10.50
CA ASP A 23 -43.15 -11.37 10.75
C ASP A 23 -42.45 -10.07 10.33
N VAL A 24 -41.19 -9.95 10.69
CA VAL A 24 -40.34 -8.82 10.27
C VAL A 24 -39.08 -9.38 9.63
N PRO A 25 -38.43 -8.67 8.70
CA PRO A 25 -37.13 -9.08 8.20
C PRO A 25 -36.11 -9.13 9.35
N THR A 26 -35.16 -10.05 9.25
CA THR A 26 -34.01 -10.13 10.15
C THR A 26 -32.75 -9.93 9.32
N ALA A 27 -32.13 -8.77 9.47
CA ALA A 27 -30.84 -8.47 8.86
C ALA A 27 -29.70 -8.94 9.80
N ASN A 28 -28.77 -9.73 9.28
CA ASN A 28 -27.61 -10.27 9.99
C ASN A 28 -26.36 -9.48 9.61
N ALA A 29 -25.38 -9.40 10.51
CA ALA A 29 -24.15 -8.68 10.18
C ALA A 29 -23.32 -9.46 9.15
N ASP A 30 -22.90 -8.76 8.11
CA ASP A 30 -22.12 -9.29 7.00
C ASP A 30 -20.64 -8.91 7.11
N ALA A 31 -19.79 -9.76 6.55
CA ALA A 31 -18.36 -9.50 6.52
C ALA A 31 -17.69 -10.07 5.27
N ASN A 32 -16.89 -9.25 4.61
CA ASN A 32 -16.03 -9.66 3.50
C ASN A 32 -14.61 -9.11 3.70
N SER A 33 -13.66 -9.55 2.86
CA SER A 33 -12.27 -9.12 2.95
C SER A 33 -11.62 -8.90 1.60
N VAL A 34 -10.90 -7.78 1.47
CA VAL A 34 -9.91 -7.58 0.41
C VAL A 34 -8.59 -8.18 0.88
N ALA A 35 -7.98 -9.03 0.06
CA ALA A 35 -6.71 -9.67 0.39
C ALA A 35 -5.58 -8.63 0.57
N ALA A 36 -4.56 -8.96 1.36
CA ALA A 36 -3.41 -8.09 1.60
C ALA A 36 -2.76 -7.64 0.27
N GLY A 37 -2.57 -6.33 0.14
CA GLY A 37 -2.01 -5.67 -1.04
C GLY A 37 -2.86 -5.72 -2.32
N SER A 38 -4.07 -6.29 -2.26
CA SER A 38 -4.98 -6.36 -3.41
C SER A 38 -5.76 -5.06 -3.58
N HIS A 39 -5.94 -4.67 -4.85
CA HIS A 39 -6.87 -3.63 -5.31
C HIS A 39 -7.86 -4.20 -6.33
N ALA A 40 -7.97 -5.52 -6.42
CA ALA A 40 -9.00 -6.15 -7.23
C ALA A 40 -10.37 -5.93 -6.59
N GLU A 41 -11.37 -5.61 -7.41
CA GLU A 41 -12.76 -5.54 -6.97
C GLU A 41 -13.19 -6.89 -6.37
N ILE A 42 -13.88 -6.84 -5.24
CA ILE A 42 -14.53 -8.00 -4.63
C ILE A 42 -16.05 -7.88 -4.74
N SER A 43 -16.75 -9.01 -4.73
CA SER A 43 -18.22 -9.06 -4.81
C SER A 43 -18.80 -9.95 -3.74
N GLY A 44 -20.03 -9.66 -3.34
CA GLY A 44 -20.81 -10.51 -2.44
C GLY A 44 -22.30 -10.20 -2.51
N ASN A 45 -23.06 -10.72 -1.54
CA ASN A 45 -24.47 -10.42 -1.42
C ASN A 45 -24.92 -10.47 0.05
N VAL A 46 -25.30 -9.32 0.62
CA VAL A 46 -25.68 -9.17 2.03
C VAL A 46 -26.93 -9.96 2.41
N ILE A 47 -27.83 -10.18 1.46
CA ILE A 47 -29.06 -10.93 1.72
C ILE A 47 -28.80 -12.44 1.78
N THR A 48 -27.94 -12.96 0.90
CA THR A 48 -27.73 -14.41 0.74
C THR A 48 -26.47 -14.92 1.43
N GLY A 49 -25.60 -14.02 1.91
CA GLY A 49 -24.26 -14.32 2.41
C GLY A 49 -23.27 -14.80 1.34
N VAL A 50 -23.66 -14.91 0.06
CA VAL A 50 -22.78 -15.42 -0.99
C VAL A 50 -21.58 -14.49 -1.20
N GLY A 51 -20.38 -15.05 -1.26
CA GLY A 51 -19.14 -14.29 -1.45
C GLY A 51 -18.56 -13.69 -0.18
N GLU A 52 -19.16 -13.97 0.98
CA GLU A 52 -18.73 -13.45 2.28
C GLU A 52 -17.84 -14.41 3.06
N THR A 53 -17.26 -13.91 4.16
CA THR A 53 -16.35 -14.68 5.01
C THR A 53 -17.06 -15.70 5.90
N ASP A 54 -18.33 -15.49 6.26
CA ASP A 54 -19.17 -16.46 6.99
C ASP A 54 -20.59 -16.56 6.39
N PRO A 55 -20.73 -17.16 5.19
CA PRO A 55 -22.01 -17.25 4.48
C PRO A 55 -23.09 -18.03 5.23
N ALA A 56 -22.71 -18.84 6.24
CA ALA A 56 -23.65 -19.67 6.98
C ALA A 56 -24.41 -18.90 8.07
N THR A 57 -23.86 -17.78 8.53
CA THR A 57 -24.44 -16.97 9.60
C THR A 57 -24.80 -15.55 9.17
N SER A 58 -24.28 -15.07 8.03
CA SER A 58 -24.57 -13.74 7.52
C SER A 58 -25.84 -13.66 6.65
N ALA A 59 -26.36 -14.78 6.14
CA ALA A 59 -27.57 -14.73 5.32
C ALA A 59 -28.78 -14.16 6.08
N ASP A 60 -29.44 -13.16 5.48
CA ASP A 60 -30.62 -12.51 6.01
C ASP A 60 -31.89 -13.38 5.91
N VAL A 61 -32.87 -13.07 6.77
CA VAL A 61 -34.22 -13.66 6.70
C VAL A 61 -35.20 -12.60 6.21
N LYS A 62 -35.79 -12.83 5.04
CA LYS A 62 -36.71 -11.88 4.37
C LYS A 62 -38.13 -11.83 4.93
N GLY A 63 -38.52 -12.79 5.76
CA GLY A 63 -39.91 -12.98 6.17
C GLY A 63 -40.83 -13.47 5.03
N ALA A 64 -42.13 -13.55 5.32
CA ALA A 64 -43.15 -14.06 4.40
C ALA A 64 -43.44 -13.09 3.25
N ASP A 65 -43.33 -11.78 3.49
CA ASP A 65 -43.59 -10.73 2.51
C ASP A 65 -42.40 -10.46 1.57
N GLY A 66 -41.28 -11.13 1.81
CA GLY A 66 -40.02 -10.89 1.12
C GLY A 66 -39.41 -9.55 1.54
N ALA A 67 -38.11 -9.35 1.29
CA ALA A 67 -37.43 -8.10 1.61
C ALA A 67 -36.35 -7.78 0.58
N SER A 68 -36.08 -6.48 0.45
CA SER A 68 -34.99 -5.92 -0.36
C SER A 68 -34.23 -4.88 0.44
N VAL A 69 -32.96 -4.64 0.08
CA VAL A 69 -32.24 -3.48 0.59
C VAL A 69 -32.94 -2.23 0.05
N THR A 70 -33.24 -1.25 0.91
CA THR A 70 -33.92 0.00 0.55
C THR A 70 -33.12 1.25 0.90
N SER A 71 -32.19 1.15 1.86
CA SER A 71 -31.36 2.25 2.30
C SER A 71 -29.98 1.76 2.71
N ALA A 72 -28.94 2.54 2.43
CA ALA A 72 -27.60 2.27 2.93
C ALA A 72 -26.70 3.53 3.01
N TYR A 73 -25.67 3.47 3.84
CA TYR A 73 -24.64 4.51 3.97
C TYR A 73 -23.31 3.97 4.48
N GLY A 74 -22.24 4.70 4.20
CA GLY A 74 -20.90 4.53 4.79
C GLY A 74 -20.51 5.78 5.57
N THR A 75 -19.62 6.60 5.01
CA THR A 75 -19.19 7.86 5.64
C THR A 75 -20.17 9.03 5.45
N GLY A 76 -21.14 8.88 4.54
CA GLY A 76 -22.15 9.89 4.20
C GLY A 76 -23.51 9.69 4.85
N ALA A 77 -24.50 10.46 4.38
CA ALA A 77 -25.90 10.28 4.78
C ALA A 77 -26.52 9.03 4.10
N PRO A 78 -27.60 8.45 4.68
CA PRO A 78 -28.41 7.41 4.05
C PRO A 78 -28.81 7.75 2.62
N GLN A 79 -28.65 6.79 1.72
CA GLN A 79 -29.05 6.86 0.32
C GLN A 79 -30.09 5.79 0.02
N ASP A 80 -31.03 6.13 -0.86
CA ASP A 80 -32.03 5.17 -1.34
C ASP A 80 -31.38 4.12 -2.25
N VAL A 81 -31.61 2.84 -1.94
CA VAL A 81 -31.14 1.69 -2.70
C VAL A 81 -32.37 0.98 -3.24
N THR A 82 -32.88 1.39 -4.40
CA THR A 82 -34.16 0.86 -4.92
C THR A 82 -34.04 0.11 -6.25
N SER A 83 -32.86 0.15 -6.88
CA SER A 83 -32.60 -0.46 -8.19
C SER A 83 -31.79 -1.74 -8.06
N ALA A 84 -32.29 -2.82 -8.67
CA ALA A 84 -31.56 -4.07 -8.83
C ALA A 84 -30.66 -4.09 -10.09
N VAL A 85 -30.68 -3.02 -10.90
CA VAL A 85 -29.99 -3.00 -12.21
C VAL A 85 -28.80 -2.03 -12.22
N THR A 86 -28.95 -0.86 -11.63
CA THR A 86 -27.94 0.22 -11.74
C THR A 86 -27.04 0.35 -10.51
N GLY A 87 -27.39 -0.32 -9.41
CA GLY A 87 -26.70 -0.19 -8.12
C GLY A 87 -26.75 1.25 -7.55
N THR A 88 -26.37 1.38 -6.29
CA THR A 88 -26.16 2.66 -5.60
C THR A 88 -24.74 2.68 -5.07
N THR A 89 -23.97 3.71 -5.44
CA THR A 89 -22.58 3.89 -4.98
C THR A 89 -22.55 4.56 -3.60
N ILE A 90 -21.88 3.92 -2.66
CA ILE A 90 -21.80 4.33 -1.27
C ILE A 90 -20.32 4.49 -0.92
N ALA A 91 -19.93 5.71 -0.55
CA ALA A 91 -18.57 6.02 -0.19
C ALA A 91 -18.22 5.42 1.19
N GLY A 92 -17.17 4.60 1.22
CA GLY A 92 -16.46 4.22 2.42
C GLY A 92 -15.36 5.22 2.76
N GLN A 93 -14.56 4.89 3.77
CA GLN A 93 -13.34 5.60 4.13
C GLN A 93 -12.16 5.15 3.26
N TYR A 94 -12.12 3.88 2.84
CA TYR A 94 -10.99 3.27 2.12
C TYR A 94 -11.37 2.70 0.75
N GLY A 95 -12.65 2.70 0.39
CA GLY A 95 -13.13 2.27 -0.91
C GLY A 95 -14.57 2.69 -1.17
N THR A 96 -15.14 2.18 -2.26
CA THR A 96 -16.52 2.45 -2.66
C THR A 96 -17.28 1.13 -2.79
N LEU A 97 -18.43 1.06 -2.14
CA LEU A 97 -19.39 -0.04 -2.29
C LEU A 97 -20.41 0.33 -3.37
N THR A 98 -20.68 -0.57 -4.31
CA THR A 98 -21.84 -0.48 -5.19
C THR A 98 -22.85 -1.52 -4.75
N LEU A 99 -23.95 -1.09 -4.11
CA LEU A 99 -24.96 -1.96 -3.50
C LEU A 99 -26.26 -1.95 -4.31
N TYR A 100 -26.88 -3.10 -4.48
CA TYR A 100 -28.10 -3.29 -5.27
C TYR A 100 -29.26 -3.69 -4.35
N SER A 101 -30.52 -3.44 -4.77
CA SER A 101 -31.68 -3.74 -3.91
C SER A 101 -31.91 -5.23 -3.67
N ASP A 102 -31.36 -6.11 -4.52
CA ASP A 102 -31.36 -7.56 -4.33
C ASP A 102 -30.24 -8.07 -3.40
N GLY A 103 -29.48 -7.15 -2.79
CA GLY A 103 -28.41 -7.41 -1.85
C GLY A 103 -27.05 -7.66 -2.49
N HIS A 104 -26.97 -7.84 -3.82
CA HIS A 104 -25.68 -7.97 -4.50
C HIS A 104 -24.85 -6.69 -4.26
N TYR A 105 -23.54 -6.85 -4.14
CA TYR A 105 -22.64 -5.71 -4.10
C TYR A 105 -21.29 -6.01 -4.77
N THR A 106 -20.63 -4.94 -5.19
CA THR A 106 -19.19 -4.91 -5.43
C THR A 106 -18.52 -3.89 -4.53
N TYR A 107 -17.24 -4.10 -4.22
CA TYR A 107 -16.41 -3.18 -3.46
C TYR A 107 -15.09 -2.97 -4.18
N ASP A 108 -14.79 -1.69 -4.46
CA ASP A 108 -13.54 -1.24 -5.07
C ASP A 108 -12.72 -0.48 -4.02
N ARG A 109 -11.55 -1.02 -3.66
CA ARG A 109 -10.61 -0.39 -2.72
C ARG A 109 -9.91 0.78 -3.41
N ALA A 110 -9.96 1.96 -2.81
CA ALA A 110 -9.26 3.11 -3.33
C ALA A 110 -7.74 2.94 -3.22
N ALA A 111 -7.01 3.34 -4.27
CA ALA A 111 -5.57 3.39 -4.28
C ALA A 111 -5.02 4.33 -3.19
N ASN A 112 -3.78 4.07 -2.75
CA ASN A 112 -3.11 4.87 -1.71
C ASN A 112 -3.90 4.96 -0.40
N THR A 113 -4.49 3.84 0.02
CA THR A 113 -5.15 3.68 1.32
C THR A 113 -4.37 2.70 2.20
N PRO A 114 -4.40 2.88 3.53
CA PRO A 114 -3.82 1.92 4.46
C PRO A 114 -4.44 0.52 4.32
N GLY A 115 -3.68 -0.50 4.70
CA GLY A 115 -4.15 -1.86 4.94
C GLY A 115 -4.36 -2.12 6.43
N GLY A 116 -4.88 -3.29 6.79
CA GLY A 116 -5.19 -3.63 8.19
C GLY A 116 -6.33 -2.82 8.80
N VAL A 117 -7.07 -2.09 7.97
CA VAL A 117 -8.23 -1.27 8.33
C VAL A 117 -9.52 -1.89 7.80
N SER A 118 -10.67 -1.31 8.14
CA SER A 118 -11.97 -1.77 7.63
C SER A 118 -12.86 -0.60 7.23
N ASP A 119 -13.66 -0.82 6.19
CA ASP A 119 -14.85 -0.02 5.92
C ASP A 119 -16.09 -0.68 6.55
N VAL A 120 -16.97 0.12 7.12
CA VAL A 120 -18.26 -0.33 7.66
C VAL A 120 -19.37 0.41 6.92
N PHE A 121 -20.24 -0.36 6.27
CA PHE A 121 -21.42 0.11 5.60
C PHE A 121 -22.65 -0.34 6.37
N HIS A 122 -23.60 0.56 6.56
CA HIS A 122 -24.88 0.27 7.18
C HIS A 122 -25.94 0.11 6.09
N TYR A 123 -26.82 -0.88 6.24
CA TYR A 123 -27.94 -1.07 5.31
C TYR A 123 -29.24 -1.43 6.05
N THR A 124 -30.35 -1.21 5.37
CA THR A 124 -31.71 -1.50 5.84
C THR A 124 -32.43 -2.37 4.83
N LEU A 125 -32.96 -3.50 5.30
CA LEU A 125 -33.99 -4.28 4.60
C LEU A 125 -35.36 -3.68 4.88
N THR A 126 -36.21 -3.67 3.87
CA THR A 126 -37.65 -3.41 4.01
C THR A 126 -38.43 -4.49 3.28
N ASP A 127 -39.48 -4.98 3.92
CA ASP A 127 -40.40 -5.95 3.33
C ASP A 127 -41.59 -5.29 2.61
N GLY A 128 -42.56 -6.11 2.22
CA GLY A 128 -43.67 -5.71 1.36
C GLY A 128 -44.67 -4.75 2.00
N ASP A 129 -44.77 -4.71 3.34
CA ASP A 129 -45.70 -3.86 4.08
C ASP A 129 -45.01 -2.73 4.88
N GLY A 130 -43.68 -2.76 4.97
CA GLY A 130 -42.86 -1.63 5.36
C GLY A 130 -42.05 -1.85 6.64
N ASP A 131 -42.05 -3.06 7.19
CA ASP A 131 -41.23 -3.42 8.32
C ASP A 131 -39.75 -3.45 7.94
N GLN A 132 -38.93 -2.98 8.88
CA GLN A 132 -37.53 -2.66 8.63
C GLN A 132 -36.59 -3.37 9.59
N SER A 133 -35.47 -3.82 9.04
CA SER A 133 -34.37 -4.42 9.79
C SER A 133 -33.06 -3.85 9.30
N SER A 134 -32.18 -3.41 10.20
CA SER A 134 -30.92 -2.74 9.84
C SER A 134 -29.72 -3.41 10.49
N THR A 135 -28.62 -3.47 9.76
CA THR A 135 -27.37 -4.08 10.21
C THR A 135 -26.19 -3.49 9.41
N THR A 136 -25.05 -4.17 9.40
CA THR A 136 -23.81 -3.71 8.77
C THR A 136 -23.18 -4.76 7.86
N LEU A 137 -22.55 -4.28 6.78
CA LEU A 137 -21.53 -4.97 6.02
C LEU A 137 -20.15 -4.39 6.39
N THR A 138 -19.25 -5.24 6.89
CA THR A 138 -17.87 -4.87 7.18
C THR A 138 -16.92 -5.41 6.11
N ILE A 139 -16.16 -4.54 5.46
CA ILE A 139 -15.11 -4.92 4.51
C ILE A 139 -13.75 -4.75 5.20
N ASN A 140 -13.09 -5.86 5.49
CA ASN A 140 -11.74 -5.85 6.07
C ASN A 140 -10.69 -5.77 4.97
N ILE A 141 -9.72 -4.89 5.11
CA ILE A 141 -8.62 -4.72 4.15
C ILE A 141 -7.37 -5.38 4.75
N GLY A 142 -6.83 -6.38 4.05
CA GLY A 142 -5.60 -7.03 4.46
C GLY A 142 -4.41 -6.07 4.46
N ASN A 143 -3.46 -6.32 5.34
CA ASN A 143 -2.24 -5.53 5.51
C ASN A 143 -1.04 -6.20 4.81
N GLU A 144 -0.37 -5.47 3.93
CA GLU A 144 0.80 -5.88 3.17
C GLU A 144 1.95 -4.87 3.38
N PRO A 145 2.93 -5.21 4.25
CA PRO A 145 4.08 -4.35 4.52
C PRO A 145 4.89 -4.05 3.25
N PRO A 146 5.62 -2.92 3.21
CA PRO A 146 6.47 -2.60 2.08
C PRO A 146 7.58 -3.64 1.91
N LYS A 147 8.14 -3.71 0.71
CA LYS A 147 9.30 -4.55 0.37
C LYS A 147 10.28 -3.73 -0.44
N LEU A 148 11.56 -3.87 -0.14
CA LEU A 148 12.63 -3.40 -1.00
C LEU A 148 12.95 -4.49 -2.02
N GLY A 149 13.14 -4.10 -3.27
CA GLY A 149 13.69 -4.94 -4.31
C GLY A 149 15.22 -4.93 -4.30
N ASP A 150 15.82 -5.12 -5.47
CA ASP A 150 17.28 -5.23 -5.59
C ASP A 150 17.96 -3.90 -5.28
N ILE A 151 18.96 -3.97 -4.40
CA ILE A 151 19.87 -2.88 -4.09
C ILE A 151 21.21 -3.21 -4.76
N PRO A 152 21.83 -2.25 -5.46
CA PRO A 152 23.17 -2.45 -6.03
C PRO A 152 24.14 -2.98 -4.99
N ALA A 153 24.74 -4.15 -5.29
CA ALA A 153 25.74 -4.76 -4.43
C ALA A 153 27.00 -3.89 -4.36
N ALA A 154 27.66 -3.86 -3.22
CA ALA A 154 28.89 -3.10 -3.05
C ALA A 154 29.92 -3.44 -4.14
N GLY A 155 30.42 -2.43 -4.86
CA GLY A 155 31.38 -2.61 -5.95
C GLY A 155 30.76 -2.95 -7.31
N ALA A 156 29.45 -3.15 -7.39
CA ALA A 156 28.73 -3.26 -8.65
C ALA A 156 28.50 -1.87 -9.27
N ASP A 157 27.99 -1.84 -10.51
CA ASP A 157 27.56 -0.59 -11.14
C ASP A 157 26.49 0.11 -10.30
N GLY A 158 26.58 1.44 -10.19
CA GLY A 158 25.79 2.24 -9.26
C GLY A 158 26.25 2.19 -7.79
N ALA A 159 27.26 1.39 -7.45
CA ALA A 159 27.76 1.19 -6.08
C ALA A 159 29.30 1.24 -5.98
N VAL A 160 29.94 1.93 -6.91
CA VAL A 160 31.40 2.11 -6.94
C VAL A 160 31.77 3.49 -7.47
N VAL A 161 32.78 4.10 -6.87
CA VAL A 161 33.45 5.31 -7.35
C VAL A 161 34.97 5.12 -7.21
N ASN A 162 35.75 5.86 -8.00
CA ASN A 162 37.20 5.88 -7.88
C ASN A 162 37.71 7.28 -7.52
N GLU A 163 38.66 7.32 -6.59
CA GLU A 163 39.40 8.51 -6.19
C GLU A 163 40.14 9.15 -7.37
N ALA A 164 40.61 8.34 -8.31
CA ALA A 164 41.22 8.81 -9.55
C ALA A 164 40.37 9.83 -10.32
N GLY A 165 39.04 9.77 -10.18
CA GLY A 165 38.12 10.69 -10.82
C GLY A 165 38.03 12.07 -10.14
N LEU A 166 38.57 12.23 -8.91
CA LEU A 166 38.58 13.49 -8.18
C LEU A 166 39.40 14.55 -8.93
N ALA A 167 39.13 15.82 -8.64
CA ALA A 167 39.90 16.94 -9.19
C ALA A 167 41.38 16.94 -8.77
N THR A 168 41.71 16.22 -7.71
CA THR A 168 43.05 15.98 -7.19
C THR A 168 43.60 14.61 -7.56
N GLY A 169 42.80 13.76 -8.22
CA GLY A 169 43.13 12.37 -8.54
C GLY A 169 43.94 12.23 -9.83
N THR A 170 44.21 10.98 -10.22
CA THR A 170 45.06 10.67 -11.39
C THR A 170 44.37 10.76 -12.77
N LEU A 171 43.04 10.60 -12.86
CA LEU A 171 42.31 10.49 -14.14
C LEU A 171 41.40 11.68 -14.47
N HIS A 172 40.71 12.26 -13.48
CA HIS A 172 39.76 13.37 -13.68
C HIS A 172 38.64 13.07 -14.70
N ASP A 173 38.21 11.82 -14.80
CA ASP A 173 37.29 11.32 -15.82
C ASP A 173 35.81 11.30 -15.37
N GLY A 174 35.53 11.76 -14.15
CA GLY A 174 34.20 11.75 -13.55
C GLY A 174 33.85 10.45 -12.83
N SER A 175 34.78 9.48 -12.71
CA SER A 175 34.53 8.24 -11.97
C SER A 175 34.39 8.44 -10.45
N ASN A 176 34.54 9.68 -9.96
CA ASN A 176 34.24 10.05 -8.59
C ASN A 176 32.72 10.13 -8.33
N ALA A 177 31.88 9.90 -9.34
CA ALA A 177 30.42 9.85 -9.19
C ALA A 177 29.83 8.55 -9.70
N THR A 178 28.75 8.11 -9.06
CA THR A 178 27.96 6.94 -9.47
C THR A 178 26.48 7.19 -9.23
N SER A 179 25.62 6.47 -9.94
CA SER A 179 24.17 6.60 -9.83
C SER A 179 23.50 5.25 -9.95
N GLY A 180 22.39 5.08 -9.26
CA GLY A 180 21.63 3.83 -9.31
C GLY A 180 20.18 4.02 -8.95
N THR A 181 19.46 2.91 -8.99
CA THR A 181 18.05 2.83 -8.60
C THR A 181 17.81 1.68 -7.65
N ILE A 182 16.84 1.84 -6.77
CA ILE A 182 16.37 0.79 -5.86
C ILE A 182 14.85 0.71 -6.02
N SER A 183 14.36 -0.40 -6.55
CA SER A 183 12.91 -0.66 -6.63
C SER A 183 12.34 -0.98 -5.26
N PHE A 184 11.07 -0.65 -5.04
CA PHE A 184 10.31 -1.10 -3.87
C PHE A 184 8.83 -1.30 -4.21
N SER A 185 8.12 -2.03 -3.36
CA SER A 185 6.66 -2.12 -3.39
C SER A 185 6.08 -1.69 -2.04
N SER A 186 4.99 -0.93 -2.06
CA SER A 186 4.21 -0.52 -0.89
C SER A 186 2.74 -0.50 -1.27
N PRO A 187 2.06 -1.67 -1.34
CA PRO A 187 0.68 -1.75 -1.78
C PRO A 187 -0.28 -0.91 -0.93
N ASP A 188 0.00 -0.77 0.36
CA ASP A 188 -0.83 -0.01 1.30
C ASP A 188 -0.44 1.48 1.38
N GLY A 189 0.03 2.03 0.25
CA GLY A 189 0.48 3.42 0.15
C GLY A 189 1.89 3.64 0.70
N VAL A 190 2.44 4.84 0.46
CA VAL A 190 3.75 5.25 0.98
C VAL A 190 3.55 6.35 2.01
N GLY A 191 3.99 6.12 3.24
CA GLY A 191 4.06 7.12 4.30
C GLY A 191 5.37 7.91 4.25
N SER A 192 6.52 7.24 4.11
CA SER A 192 7.81 7.91 3.94
C SER A 192 8.85 7.03 3.23
N VAL A 193 9.81 7.68 2.57
CA VAL A 193 11.00 7.04 2.00
C VAL A 193 12.22 7.81 2.46
N SER A 194 13.27 7.11 2.89
CA SER A 194 14.51 7.74 3.37
C SER A 194 15.76 7.00 2.93
N LEU A 195 16.85 7.77 2.81
CA LEU A 195 18.19 7.28 2.51
C LEU A 195 19.20 7.92 3.47
N GLY A 196 19.95 7.09 4.19
CA GLY A 196 20.91 7.56 5.20
C GLY A 196 20.26 8.37 6.32
N GLY A 197 18.98 8.11 6.63
CA GLY A 197 18.19 8.84 7.62
C GLY A 197 17.58 10.16 7.12
N ASN A 198 17.78 10.53 5.85
CA ASN A 198 17.21 11.73 5.25
C ASN A 198 15.93 11.38 4.48
N ALA A 199 14.84 12.08 4.75
CA ALA A 199 13.59 11.92 4.00
C ALA A 199 13.77 12.36 2.54
N LEU A 200 13.32 11.51 1.62
CA LEU A 200 13.42 11.77 0.19
C LEU A 200 12.21 12.53 -0.34
N SER A 201 12.47 13.40 -1.30
CA SER A 201 11.44 14.04 -2.13
C SER A 201 10.83 13.04 -3.11
N SER A 202 9.52 13.17 -3.38
CA SER A 202 8.84 12.50 -4.49
C SER A 202 9.01 13.23 -5.83
N GLU A 203 9.69 14.38 -5.83
CA GLU A 203 9.82 15.27 -6.99
C GLU A 203 11.22 15.18 -7.59
N ALA A 204 11.33 14.58 -8.78
CA ALA A 204 12.62 14.44 -9.49
C ALA A 204 13.32 15.78 -9.77
N ALA A 205 12.55 16.85 -9.94
CA ALA A 205 13.08 18.20 -10.18
C ALA A 205 13.67 18.86 -8.92
N ASN A 206 13.37 18.33 -7.73
CA ASN A 206 13.86 18.84 -6.45
C ASN A 206 14.27 17.66 -5.55
N PRO A 207 15.38 16.97 -5.89
CA PRO A 207 15.85 15.84 -5.10
C PRO A 207 16.39 16.31 -3.74
N THR A 208 16.31 15.43 -2.74
CA THR A 208 16.94 15.66 -1.44
C THR A 208 18.45 15.53 -1.61
N VAL A 209 19.20 16.55 -1.17
CA VAL A 209 20.67 16.55 -1.19
C VAL A 209 21.22 16.58 0.23
N PHE A 210 22.17 15.71 0.53
CA PHE A 210 22.82 15.63 1.85
C PHE A 210 24.26 15.16 1.74
N THR A 211 25.08 15.45 2.75
CA THR A 211 26.45 14.92 2.84
C THR A 211 26.43 13.51 3.42
N ALA A 212 27.27 12.64 2.88
CA ALA A 212 27.42 11.26 3.31
C ALA A 212 28.11 11.18 4.67
N GLY A 213 27.35 11.37 5.76
CA GLY A 213 27.78 11.24 7.15
C GLY A 213 29.08 11.99 7.53
N PRO A 214 29.52 11.89 8.79
CA PRO A 214 30.86 12.34 9.18
C PRO A 214 31.92 11.41 8.58
N GLY A 215 32.92 11.97 7.90
CA GLY A 215 34.09 11.23 7.41
C GLY A 215 33.87 10.37 6.16
N ALA A 216 32.71 10.45 5.50
CA ALA A 216 32.44 9.68 4.29
C ALA A 216 32.55 10.48 2.97
N ASN A 217 33.21 11.65 3.05
CA ASN A 217 33.75 12.50 1.97
C ASN A 217 32.91 12.61 0.67
N GLY A 218 31.59 12.50 0.77
CA GLY A 218 30.71 12.44 -0.39
C GLY A 218 29.41 13.22 -0.22
N GLN A 219 28.76 13.49 -1.33
CA GLN A 219 27.44 14.10 -1.43
C GLN A 219 26.48 13.11 -2.09
N VAL A 220 25.28 13.02 -1.54
CA VAL A 220 24.17 12.23 -2.10
C VAL A 220 23.09 13.18 -2.59
N SER A 221 22.55 12.90 -3.77
CA SER A 221 21.30 13.46 -4.27
C SER A 221 20.34 12.32 -4.55
N ALA A 222 19.13 12.35 -3.99
CA ALA A 222 18.17 11.27 -4.15
C ALA A 222 16.71 11.75 -4.12
N TYR A 223 15.87 11.02 -4.85
CA TYR A 223 14.41 11.19 -4.87
C TYR A 223 13.76 9.82 -5.09
N TYR A 224 12.43 9.74 -4.99
CA TYR A 224 11.69 8.53 -5.36
C TYR A 224 10.52 8.84 -6.27
N THR A 225 10.07 7.82 -6.99
CA THR A 225 8.81 7.79 -7.73
C THR A 225 7.93 6.69 -7.14
N TYR A 226 6.60 6.87 -7.21
CA TYR A 226 5.63 5.92 -6.70
C TYR A 226 4.35 5.95 -7.56
N ASP A 227 3.90 4.78 -7.98
CA ASP A 227 2.63 4.57 -8.65
C ASP A 227 1.65 3.92 -7.66
N SER A 228 0.68 4.70 -7.21
CA SER A 228 -0.31 4.26 -6.22
C SER A 228 -1.30 3.23 -6.76
N ALA A 229 -1.48 3.12 -8.08
CA ALA A 229 -2.38 2.12 -8.66
C ALA A 229 -1.76 0.72 -8.64
N THR A 230 -0.43 0.64 -8.76
CA THR A 230 0.31 -0.63 -8.75
C THR A 230 0.97 -0.92 -7.41
N GLY A 231 1.10 0.08 -6.54
CA GLY A 231 1.84 -0.02 -5.29
C GLY A 231 3.34 -0.15 -5.50
N THR A 232 3.88 0.24 -6.66
CA THR A 232 5.31 0.11 -6.99
C THR A 232 6.00 1.47 -6.98
N GLY A 233 7.27 1.49 -6.59
CA GLY A 233 8.08 2.70 -6.60
C GLY A 233 9.55 2.45 -6.87
N THR A 234 10.29 3.52 -7.16
CA THR A 234 11.73 3.47 -7.43
C THR A 234 12.42 4.64 -6.76
N ILE A 235 13.44 4.36 -5.96
CA ILE A 235 14.37 5.36 -5.43
C ILE A 235 15.46 5.56 -6.47
N HIS A 236 15.75 6.81 -6.81
CA HIS A 236 16.84 7.22 -7.68
C HIS A 236 17.88 7.94 -6.84
N TYR A 237 19.16 7.59 -6.99
CA TYR A 237 20.23 8.26 -6.25
C TYR A 237 21.45 8.51 -7.12
N THR A 238 22.20 9.53 -6.75
CA THR A 238 23.59 9.77 -7.17
C THR A 238 24.45 9.93 -5.93
N TYR A 239 25.61 9.30 -5.91
CA TYR A 239 26.67 9.57 -4.94
C TYR A 239 27.86 10.19 -5.67
N THR A 240 28.39 11.28 -5.14
CA THR A 240 29.60 11.93 -5.65
C THR A 240 30.62 12.03 -4.53
N LEU A 241 31.77 11.40 -4.70
CA LEU A 241 32.95 11.58 -3.88
C LEU A 241 33.50 12.99 -4.12
N THR A 242 33.76 13.70 -3.02
CA THR A 242 34.14 15.13 -3.01
C THR A 242 35.53 15.38 -2.43
N ALA A 243 36.07 14.42 -1.68
CA ALA A 243 37.43 14.44 -1.16
C ALA A 243 37.97 13.01 -1.10
N ASP A 244 39.29 12.91 -1.07
CA ASP A 244 40.07 11.69 -0.91
C ASP A 244 39.87 11.07 0.47
N TYR A 245 40.10 9.77 0.58
CA TYR A 245 40.34 9.07 1.83
C TYR A 245 41.85 8.93 2.04
N LEU A 246 42.29 8.99 3.30
CA LEU A 246 43.72 9.04 3.64
C LEU A 246 44.14 7.92 4.61
N ASP A 247 43.24 6.97 4.85
CA ASP A 247 43.34 5.99 5.94
C ASP A 247 43.61 4.56 5.43
N ALA A 248 43.82 4.35 4.13
CA ALA A 248 44.21 3.05 3.59
C ALA A 248 45.54 2.54 4.18
N ALA A 249 45.59 1.22 4.41
CA ALA A 249 46.86 0.53 4.57
C ALA A 249 47.60 0.59 3.22
N GLY A 250 48.86 1.03 3.22
CA GLY A 250 49.64 1.20 1.99
C GLY A 250 49.65 -0.08 1.14
N ASP A 251 48.93 -0.03 0.02
CA ASP A 251 48.93 -1.02 -1.05
C ASP A 251 49.44 -0.33 -2.32
N ASN A 252 50.14 -1.08 -3.17
CA ASN A 252 50.70 -0.59 -4.42
C ASN A 252 49.79 -0.89 -5.63
N GLY A 253 48.53 -1.27 -5.38
CA GLY A 253 47.50 -1.53 -6.39
C GLY A 253 46.14 -0.91 -6.02
N PRO A 254 45.19 -0.81 -6.97
CA PRO A 254 43.84 -0.32 -6.67
C PRO A 254 43.15 -1.21 -5.63
N ASN A 255 42.79 -0.64 -4.50
CA ASN A 255 42.07 -1.32 -3.42
C ASN A 255 40.82 -0.53 -3.02
N VAL A 256 39.86 -1.24 -2.40
CA VAL A 256 38.74 -0.57 -1.74
C VAL A 256 39.28 0.09 -0.47
N GLU A 257 39.22 1.42 -0.39
CA GLU A 257 39.69 2.18 0.77
C GLU A 257 38.57 2.53 1.74
N ALA A 258 37.36 2.79 1.22
CA ALA A 258 36.21 3.11 2.06
C ALA A 258 34.90 2.51 1.55
N ASN A 259 33.95 2.35 2.47
CA ASN A 259 32.64 1.76 2.22
C ASN A 259 31.50 2.61 2.84
N PRO A 260 31.28 3.88 2.39
CA PRO A 260 30.12 4.65 2.85
C PRO A 260 28.82 3.87 2.69
N SER A 261 28.09 3.73 3.80
CA SER A 261 26.87 2.92 3.88
C SER A 261 25.67 3.77 4.26
N PHE A 262 24.55 3.57 3.58
CA PHE A 262 23.31 4.31 3.76
C PHE A 262 22.16 3.33 4.02
N THR A 263 21.49 3.49 5.15
CA THR A 263 20.24 2.76 5.39
C THR A 263 19.17 3.29 4.43
N VAL A 264 18.56 2.39 3.69
CA VAL A 264 17.39 2.62 2.83
C VAL A 264 16.18 2.19 3.64
N THR A 265 15.18 3.07 3.81
CA THR A 265 13.94 2.71 4.51
C THR A 265 12.73 3.23 3.74
N VAL A 266 11.77 2.34 3.51
CA VAL A 266 10.41 2.66 3.03
C VAL A 266 9.45 2.34 4.17
N THR A 267 8.51 3.23 4.45
CA THR A 267 7.44 3.04 5.44
C THR A 267 6.10 3.29 4.77
N ASP A 268 5.15 2.37 4.91
CA ASP A 268 3.79 2.50 4.38
C ASP A 268 2.93 3.47 5.20
N LEU A 269 1.65 3.63 4.84
CA LEU A 269 0.70 4.50 5.56
C LEU A 269 0.32 3.98 6.94
N ASP A 270 0.56 2.69 7.20
CA ASP A 270 0.27 2.00 8.45
C ASP A 270 1.48 1.95 9.40
N GLY A 271 2.59 2.56 8.99
CA GLY A 271 3.78 2.75 9.81
C GLY A 271 4.76 1.57 9.81
N GLN A 272 4.63 0.63 8.89
CA GLN A 272 5.45 -0.57 8.84
C GLN A 272 6.67 -0.34 7.94
N PRO A 273 7.89 -0.61 8.43
CA PRO A 273 9.09 -0.35 7.68
C PRO A 273 9.59 -1.57 6.88
N ALA A 274 10.19 -1.29 5.73
CA ALA A 274 11.14 -2.15 5.05
C ALA A 274 12.49 -1.44 4.98
N SER A 275 13.55 -2.10 5.45
CA SER A 275 14.88 -1.51 5.50
C SER A 275 15.96 -2.43 4.93
N SER A 276 16.98 -1.82 4.33
CA SER A 276 18.20 -2.48 3.88
C SER A 276 19.34 -1.45 3.77
N THR A 277 20.49 -1.82 3.23
CA THR A 277 21.69 -0.98 3.19
C THR A 277 22.25 -0.88 1.79
N LEU A 278 22.43 0.35 1.30
CA LEU A 278 23.24 0.67 0.12
C LEU A 278 24.67 0.94 0.58
N THR A 279 25.65 0.24 0.00
CA THR A 279 27.07 0.46 0.26
C THR A 279 27.77 0.85 -1.02
N ILE A 280 28.49 1.97 -1.01
CA ILE A 280 29.32 2.42 -2.13
C ILE A 280 30.76 2.06 -1.82
N ASN A 281 31.45 1.40 -2.75
CA ASN A 281 32.90 1.19 -2.64
C ASN A 281 33.64 2.39 -3.20
N VAL A 282 34.60 2.90 -2.44
CA VAL A 282 35.55 3.90 -2.89
C VAL A 282 36.86 3.19 -3.21
N ILE A 283 37.25 3.22 -4.48
CA ILE A 283 38.49 2.61 -4.96
C ILE A 283 39.60 3.66 -4.97
N ASP A 284 40.67 3.36 -4.25
CA ASP A 284 41.88 4.18 -4.19
C ASP A 284 42.63 4.15 -5.53
N ASP A 285 43.32 5.24 -5.82
CA ASP A 285 44.26 5.32 -6.94
C ASP A 285 45.70 5.14 -6.47
N VAL A 286 46.61 4.87 -7.40
CA VAL A 286 48.02 4.62 -7.05
C VAL A 286 48.93 5.71 -7.59
N PRO A 287 49.94 6.16 -6.82
CA PRO A 287 50.87 7.16 -7.29
C PRO A 287 51.67 6.64 -8.48
N THR A 288 51.85 7.49 -9.50
CA THR A 288 52.70 7.19 -10.67
C THR A 288 53.97 8.02 -10.65
N ALA A 289 55.12 7.38 -10.39
CA ALA A 289 56.41 8.04 -10.55
C ALA A 289 56.79 8.20 -12.04
N LYS A 290 57.28 9.38 -12.42
CA LYS A 290 57.93 9.61 -13.72
C LYS A 290 59.43 9.71 -13.51
N ALA A 291 60.21 9.14 -14.43
CA ALA A 291 61.67 9.21 -14.35
C ALA A 291 62.12 10.62 -14.71
N ASP A 292 62.89 11.23 -13.80
CA ASP A 292 63.57 12.50 -14.06
C ASP A 292 64.88 12.24 -14.81
N THR A 293 65.17 13.04 -15.84
CA THR A 293 66.46 12.98 -16.56
C THR A 293 67.09 14.35 -16.59
N ASP A 294 68.23 14.49 -15.91
CA ASP A 294 69.13 15.62 -16.07
C ASP A 294 70.28 15.25 -17.01
N ALA A 295 70.54 16.09 -18.00
CA ALA A 295 71.76 16.02 -18.79
C ALA A 295 72.76 17.02 -18.19
N ALA A 296 73.83 16.53 -17.57
CA ALA A 296 74.97 17.38 -17.25
C ALA A 296 75.53 17.95 -18.57
N GLN A 297 75.58 19.28 -18.71
CA GLN A 297 76.39 19.88 -19.77
C GLN A 297 77.85 19.45 -19.53
N SER A 298 78.42 18.75 -20.50
CA SER A 298 79.84 18.41 -20.48
C SER A 298 80.65 19.71 -20.53
N GLY A 299 81.33 20.07 -19.44
CA GLY A 299 82.38 21.08 -19.46
C GLY A 299 82.32 22.23 -18.45
N GLU A 300 81.43 22.24 -17.45
CA GLU A 300 81.57 23.22 -16.36
C GLU A 300 82.50 22.67 -15.25
N THR A 301 83.61 23.38 -15.04
CA THR A 301 84.59 23.22 -13.95
C THR A 301 84.36 24.24 -12.85
#